data_AF-A0A3B8RYG7-F1
#
_entry.id   AF-A0A3B8RYG7-F1
#
_cell.length_a   1.000
_cell.length_b   1.000
_cell.length_c   1.000
_cell.angle_alpha   90.00
_cell.angle_beta   90.00
_cell.angle_gamma   90.00
#
_symmetry.space_group_name_H-M   'P 1'
#
loop_
_entity.id
_entity.type
_entity.pdbx_description
1 polymer ?
#
loop_
_entity_poly.entity_id
_entity_poly.type
_entity_poly.pdbx_seq_one_letter_code
_entity_poly.pdbx_strand_id
1 'polypeptide(L)' 'MDEKQFKKVFDEITTIKNLLILIASKNGAQSAEIGKVINTSDSRVRQILTGLGGKKKNG' A
#
# COMPACT_ATOMS: atom_id res chain seq x y z
N MET A 1 2.27 10.64 -22.23
CA MET A 1 1.42 9.62 -21.58
C MET A 1 0.06 10.25 -21.33
N ASP A 2 -1.02 9.60 -21.75
CA ASP A 2 -2.36 10.11 -21.46
C ASP A 2 -2.76 9.84 -19.99
N GLU A 3 -3.81 10.51 -19.52
CA GLU A 3 -4.28 10.39 -18.13
C GLU A 3 -4.64 8.95 -17.74
N LYS A 4 -5.18 8.16 -18.68
CA LYS A 4 -5.57 6.76 -18.43
C LYS A 4 -4.35 5.88 -18.26
N GLN A 5 -3.32 6.08 -19.07
CA GLN A 5 -2.04 5.40 -18.97
C GLN A 5 -1.33 5.77 -17.67
N PHE A 6 -1.32 7.06 -17.28
CA PHE A 6 -0.77 7.49 -16.00
C PHE A 6 -1.46 6.79 -14.83
N LYS A 7 -2.80 6.77 -14.83
CA LYS A 7 -3.59 6.13 -13.79
C LYS A 7 -3.29 4.65 -13.67
N LYS A 8 -3.19 3.92 -14.79
CA LYS A 8 -2.85 2.49 -14.77
C LYS A 8 -1.49 2.23 -14.12
N VAL A 9 -0.47 2.98 -14.52
CA VAL A 9 0.87 2.87 -13.94
C VAL A 9 0.84 3.19 -12.45
N PHE A 10 0.09 4.22 -12.04
CA PHE A 10 -0.06 4.59 -10.64
C PHE A 10 -0.76 3.50 -9.80
N ASP A 11 -1.81 2.88 -10.35
CA ASP A 11 -2.54 1.79 -9.72
C ASP A 11 -1.65 0.53 -9.56
N GLU A 12 -0.82 0.23 -10.57
CA GLU A 12 0.17 -0.85 -10.51
C GLU A 12 1.26 -0.59 -9.44
N ILE A 13 1.81 0.62 -9.40
CA ILE A 13 2.78 1.03 -8.36
C ILE A 13 2.17 0.91 -6.97
N THR A 14 0.91 1.33 -6.81
CA THR A 14 0.18 1.20 -5.54
C THR A 14 0.02 -0.27 -5.14
N THR A 15 -0.28 -1.14 -6.10
CA THR A 15 -0.40 -2.59 -5.87
C THR A 15 0.94 -3.19 -5.42
N ILE A 16 2.04 -2.85 -6.10
CA ILE A 16 3.39 -3.30 -5.72
C ILE A 16 3.75 -2.82 -4.31
N LYS A 17 3.49 -1.55 -3.98
CA LYS A 17 3.73 -1.01 -2.64
C LYS A 17 2.97 -1.78 -1.55
N ASN A 18 1.71 -2.14 -1.80
CA ASN A 18 0.90 -2.92 -0.87
C ASN A 18 1.44 -4.35 -0.70
N LEU A 19 1.91 -4.99 -1.78
CA LEU A 19 2.54 -6.30 -1.70
C LEU A 19 3.83 -6.28 -0.88
N LEU A 20 4.66 -5.25 -1.05
CA LEU A 20 5.88 -5.07 -0.25
C LEU A 20 5.57 -4.90 1.25
N ILE A 21 4.52 -4.13 1.58
CA ILE A 21 4.02 -4.00 2.96
C ILE A 21 3.63 -5.37 3.53
N LEU A 22 2.87 -6.17 2.76
CA LEU A 22 2.44 -7.50 3.19
C LEU A 22 3.62 -8.44 3.43
N ILE A 23 4.60 -8.46 2.52
CA ILE A 23 5.80 -9.30 2.63
C ILE A 23 6.62 -8.89 3.86
N ALA A 24 6.90 -7.60 4.03
CA ALA A 24 7.65 -7.10 5.18
C ALA A 24 6.96 -7.44 6.50
N SER A 25 5.64 -7.25 6.58
CA SER A 25 4.84 -7.62 7.76
C SER A 25 4.89 -9.12 8.03
N LYS A 26 4.80 -9.97 6.99
CA LYS A 26 4.91 -11.44 7.13
C LYS A 26 6.29 -11.88 7.63
N ASN A 27 7.34 -11.12 7.29
CA ASN A 27 8.70 -11.34 7.77
C ASN A 27 8.96 -10.74 9.17
N GLY A 28 7.93 -10.23 9.85
CA GLY A 28 8.02 -9.75 11.24
C GLY A 28 8.38 -8.28 11.40
N ALA A 29 8.51 -7.51 10.31
CA ALA A 29 8.77 -6.08 10.40
C ALA A 29 7.57 -5.34 11.01
N GLN A 30 7.86 -4.38 11.91
CA GLN A 30 6.82 -3.58 12.54
C GLN A 30 6.29 -2.50 11.58
N SER A 31 5.02 -2.13 11.71
CA SER A 31 4.39 -1.14 10.84
C SER A 31 5.08 0.23 10.85
N ALA A 32 5.72 0.61 11.97
CA ALA A 32 6.53 1.82 12.07
C ALA A 32 7.84 1.74 11.25
N GLU A 33 8.48 0.57 11.22
CA GLU A 33 9.70 0.32 10.44
C GLU A 33 9.38 0.31 8.94
N ILE A 34 8.31 -0.40 8.56
CA ILE A 34 7.78 -0.41 7.20
C ILE A 34 7.47 1.02 6.74
N GLY A 35 6.79 1.79 7.59
CA GLY A 35 6.42 3.18 7.33
C GLY A 35 7.61 4.09 6.98
N LYS A 36 8.72 3.94 7.71
CA LYS A 36 9.96 4.68 7.45
C LYS A 36 10.56 4.35 6.08
N VAL A 37 10.56 3.08 5.67
CA VAL A 37 11.20 2.64 4.41
C VAL A 37 10.41 3.11 3.19
N ILE A 38 9.09 3.01 3.22
CA ILE A 38 8.23 3.33 2.06
C ILE A 38 7.59 4.72 2.13
N ASN A 39 8.10 5.55 3.04
CA ASN A 39 7.65 6.91 3.31
C ASN A 39 6.12 7.01 3.47
N THR A 40 5.58 6.31 4.48
CA THR A 40 4.16 6.37 4.83
C THR A 40 3.98 6.31 6.33
N SER A 41 2.83 6.78 6.84
CA SER A 41 2.54 6.69 8.26
C SER A 41 2.32 5.23 8.69
N ASP A 42 2.70 4.96 9.94
CA ASP A 42 2.44 3.71 10.64
C ASP A 42 0.94 3.33 10.63
N SER A 43 0.06 4.32 10.83
CA SER A 43 -1.39 4.14 10.73
C SER A 43 -1.85 3.69 9.33
N ARG A 44 -1.21 4.21 8.26
CA ARG A 44 -1.54 3.84 6.89
C ARG A 44 -1.10 2.42 6.58
N VAL A 45 0.06 1.99 7.08
CA VAL A 45 0.50 0.59 6.98
C VAL A 45 -0.54 -0.34 7.61
N ARG A 46 -0.99 -0.03 8.84
CA ARG A 46 -2.05 -0.81 9.50
C ARG A 46 -3.36 -0.85 8.71
N GLN A 47 -3.81 0.27 8.15
CA GLN A 47 -5.01 0.31 7.31
C GLN A 47 -4.90 -0.58 6.07
N ILE A 48 -3.71 -0.64 5.46
CA ILE A 48 -3.46 -1.51 4.30
C ILE A 48 -3.54 -2.98 4.73
N LEU A 49 -2.91 -3.33 5.86
CA LEU A 49 -2.92 -4.69 6.40
C LEU A 49 -4.32 -5.15 6.85
N THR A 50 -5.17 -4.26 7.37
CA THR A 50 -6.56 -4.58 7.77
C THR A 50 -7.55 -4.57 6.60
N GLY A 51 -7.09 -4.32 5.37
CA GLY A 51 -7.96 -4.24 4.19
C GLY A 51 -8.81 -2.97 4.09
N LEU A 52 -8.70 -2.06 5.06
CA LEU A 52 -9.38 -0.75 5.06
C LEU A 52 -8.76 0.23 4.04
N GLY A 53 -7.54 -0.04 3.57
CA GLY A 53 -6.86 0.76 2.56
C GLY A 53 -7.27 0.48 1.11
N GLY A 54 -8.02 -0.59 0.83
CA GLY A 54 -8.22 -1.12 -0.54
C GLY A 54 -9.67 -1.31 -1.02
N LYS A 55 -10.68 -1.34 -0.14
CA LYS A 55 -12.08 -1.47 -0.59
C LYS A 55 -12.77 -0.11 -0.67
N LYS A 56 -12.84 0.44 -1.88
CA LYS A 56 -13.98 1.27 -2.27
C LYS A 56 -15.21 0.36 -2.21
N LYS A 57 -16.09 0.54 -1.23
CA LYS A 57 -17.43 -0.08 -1.22
C LYS A 57 -18.10 0.36 -2.53
N ASN A 58 -18.26 -0.56 -3.47
CA ASN A 58 -19.29 -0.41 -4.50
C ASN A 58 -20.62 -0.62 -3.77
N GLY A 59 -21.29 0.48 -3.46
CA GLY A 59 -22.74 0.51 -3.31
C GLY A 59 -23.38 0.68 -4.68
#